data_AF-A0A660T4F4-F1
#
_entry.id   AF-A0A660T4F4-F1
#
_cell.length_a   1.000
_cell.length_b   1.000
_cell.length_c   1.000
_cell.angle_alpha   90.00
_cell.angle_beta   90.00
_cell.angle_gamma   90.00
#
_symmetry.space_group_name_H-M   'P 1'
#
loop_
_entity.id
_entity.type
_entity.pdbx_description
1 polymer ?
#
loop_
_entity_poly.entity_id
_entity_poly.type
_entity_poly.pdbx_seq_one_letter_code
_entity_poly.pdbx_strand_id
1 'polypeptide(L)'
;MYSTGLAYFLWLVSGLGALGFHRFYLGKWGTGLIFMFTGGLGGFGSFYDLVTMPLQVREANLRNAYRDAIYDRNPRSQPDFIQSNFKKSMRSEIKKDSLERVILKTAKNNQGIVTPSEVAVESGLSIDQAKRALEKLVSNGHADIRVSKNGNMVYFFQEFSKGDTHPDLEDFL
;
A
#
# COMPACT_ATOMS: atom_id res chain seq x y z
N MET A 1 -13.56 18.05 8.99
CA MET A 1 -13.02 17.27 10.13
C MET A 1 -13.14 18.11 11.39
N TYR A 2 -13.65 17.54 12.48
CA TYR A 2 -13.77 18.19 13.78
C TYR A 2 -12.42 18.22 14.51
N SER A 3 -12.15 19.34 15.16
CA SER A 3 -10.93 19.55 15.94
C SER A 3 -11.22 19.45 17.44
N THR A 4 -10.38 18.70 18.15
CA THR A 4 -10.48 18.55 19.61
C THR A 4 -10.25 19.89 20.31
N GLY A 5 -9.28 20.69 19.84
CA GLY A 5 -8.99 22.00 20.42
C GLY A 5 -10.16 22.98 20.29
N LEU A 6 -10.83 22.97 19.14
CA LEU A 6 -12.01 23.82 18.92
C LEU A 6 -13.19 23.37 19.79
N ALA A 7 -13.38 22.06 19.96
CA ALA A 7 -14.40 21.51 20.85
C ALA A 7 -14.22 21.96 22.30
N TYR A 8 -12.98 21.98 22.82
CA TYR A 8 -12.68 22.50 24.17
C TYR A 8 -12.90 24.00 24.28
N PHE A 9 -12.54 24.76 23.24
CA PHE A 9 -12.79 26.20 23.20
C PHE A 9 -14.29 26.52 23.26
N LEU A 10 -15.10 25.82 22.44
CA LEU A 10 -16.56 25.93 22.45
C LEU A 10 -17.17 25.52 23.79
N TRP A 11 -16.62 24.48 24.42
CA TRP A 11 -17.04 24.07 25.76
C TRP A 11 -16.79 25.19 26.79
N LEU A 12 -15.60 25.80 26.80
CA LEU A 12 -15.26 26.91 27.69
C LEU A 12 -16.19 28.11 27.50
N VAL A 13 -16.35 28.57 26.26
CA VAL A 13 -17.17 29.75 25.89
C VAL A 13 -18.65 29.53 26.19
N SER A 14 -19.13 28.28 26.17
CA SER A 14 -20.52 27.92 26.48
C SER A 14 -20.87 27.92 27.98
N GLY A 15 -20.04 28.52 28.83
CA GLY A 15 -20.20 28.52 30.28
C GLY A 15 -19.82 27.17 30.89
N LEU A 16 -18.60 26.69 30.60
CA LEU A 16 -18.11 25.35 31.01
C LEU A 16 -19.03 24.23 30.52
N GLY A 17 -19.48 24.28 29.27
CA GLY A 17 -20.34 23.24 28.68
C GLY A 17 -21.82 23.35 29.00
N ALA A 18 -22.25 24.28 29.86
CA ALA A 18 -23.64 24.38 30.34
C ALA A 18 -24.64 24.67 29.22
N LEU A 19 -24.27 25.48 28.23
CA LEU A 19 -25.12 25.77 27.07
C LEU A 19 -25.02 24.69 25.96
N GLY A 20 -24.02 23.80 26.02
CA GLY A 20 -23.89 22.67 25.10
C GLY A 20 -23.37 22.99 23.68
N PHE A 21 -22.67 24.11 23.46
CA PHE A 21 -22.19 24.52 22.12
C PHE A 21 -21.22 23.53 21.46
N HIS A 22 -20.40 22.84 22.25
CA HIS A 22 -19.54 21.77 21.75
C HIS A 22 -20.34 20.59 21.17
N ARG A 23 -21.56 20.31 21.67
CA ARG A 23 -22.44 19.26 21.14
C ARG A 23 -23.05 19.63 19.80
N PHE A 24 -23.41 20.90 19.61
CA PHE A 24 -23.83 21.41 18.30
C PHE A 24 -22.70 21.32 17.28
N TYR A 25 -21.47 21.65 17.68
CA TYR A 25 -20.29 21.50 16.83
C TYR A 25 -20.08 20.04 16.38
N LEU A 26 -20.29 19.07 17.26
CA LEU A 26 -20.21 17.64 16.95
C LEU A 26 -21.43 17.08 16.18
N GLY A 27 -22.40 17.93 15.80
CA GLY A 27 -23.60 17.52 15.07
C GLY A 27 -24.65 16.82 15.93
N LYS A 28 -24.56 16.87 17.26
CA LYS A 28 -25.50 16.25 18.21
C LYS A 28 -26.59 17.24 18.66
N TRP A 29 -27.39 17.72 17.70
CA TRP A 29 -28.40 18.77 17.89
C TRP A 29 -29.41 18.49 19.01
N GLY A 30 -29.96 17.26 19.07
CA GLY A 30 -30.94 16.89 20.10
C GLY A 30 -30.37 16.99 21.52
N THR A 31 -29.18 16.44 21.76
CA THR A 31 -28.56 16.51 23.09
C THR A 31 -28.06 17.91 23.45
N GLY A 32 -27.70 18.74 22.46
CA GLY A 32 -27.34 20.14 22.66
C GLY A 32 -28.54 20.96 23.15
N LEU A 33 -29.72 20.76 22.56
CA LEU A 33 -30.97 21.39 23.00
C LEU A 33 -31.32 21.01 24.44
N ILE A 34 -31.20 19.73 24.80
CA ILE A 34 -31.42 19.27 26.18
C ILE A 34 -30.47 19.99 27.14
N PHE A 35 -29.17 20.09 26.81
CA PHE A 35 -28.19 20.80 27.63
C PHE A 35 -28.57 22.28 27.79
N MET A 36 -29.03 22.95 26.73
CA MET A 36 -29.44 24.34 26.77
C MET A 36 -30.65 24.59 27.69
N PHE A 37 -31.66 23.71 27.68
CA PHE A 37 -32.84 23.84 28.55
C PHE A 37 -32.60 23.36 30.00
N THR A 38 -31.55 22.57 30.23
CA THR A 38 -31.23 21.98 31.55
C THR A 38 -29.98 22.59 32.21
N GLY A 39 -29.30 23.53 31.55
CA GLY A 39 -28.03 24.11 32.00
C GLY A 39 -26.90 23.08 32.08
N GLY A 40 -26.80 22.20 31.07
CA GLY A 40 -25.80 21.13 30.98
C GLY A 40 -26.00 19.99 31.96
N LEU A 41 -27.24 19.83 32.45
CA LEU A 41 -27.67 18.97 33.55
C LEU A 41 -26.88 19.23 34.84
N GLY A 42 -27.10 20.43 35.42
CA GLY A 42 -26.62 20.82 36.75
C GLY A 42 -25.10 20.96 36.90
N GLY A 43 -24.35 21.02 35.79
CA GLY A 43 -22.89 21.09 35.77
C GLY A 43 -22.18 19.72 35.78
N PHE A 44 -22.84 18.65 36.22
CA PHE A 44 -22.28 17.30 36.17
C PHE A 44 -22.16 16.77 34.74
N GLY A 45 -23.16 17.03 33.89
CA GLY A 45 -23.12 16.65 32.48
C GLY A 45 -21.97 17.34 31.73
N SER A 46 -21.69 18.59 32.07
CA SER A 46 -20.55 19.35 31.54
C SER A 46 -19.19 18.75 31.91
N PHE A 47 -19.02 18.28 33.15
CA PHE A 47 -17.78 17.67 33.62
C PHE A 47 -17.53 16.32 32.95
N TYR A 48 -18.58 15.51 32.81
CA TYR A 48 -18.52 14.25 32.07
C TYR A 48 -18.13 14.45 30.59
N ASP A 49 -18.62 15.52 29.98
CA ASP A 49 -18.26 15.88 28.60
C ASP A 49 -16.79 16.30 28.46
N LEU A 50 -16.20 16.90 29.49
CA LEU A 50 -14.79 17.32 29.49
C LEU A 50 -13.86 16.12 29.32
N VAL A 51 -14.11 15.05 30.08
CA VAL A 51 -13.30 13.81 30.03
C VAL A 51 -13.55 13.03 28.75
N THR A 52 -14.79 13.00 28.26
CA THR A 52 -15.16 12.18 27.10
C THR A 52 -14.97 12.89 25.76
N MET A 53 -14.63 14.18 25.75
CA MET A 53 -14.52 15.00 24.53
C MET A 53 -13.63 14.42 23.43
N PRO A 54 -12.42 13.89 23.71
CA PRO A 54 -11.56 13.32 22.67
C PRO A 54 -12.21 12.15 21.95
N LEU A 55 -12.93 11.32 22.70
CA LEU A 55 -13.67 10.19 22.15
C LEU A 55 -14.84 10.65 21.29
N GLN A 56 -15.58 11.67 21.75
CA GLN A 56 -16.71 12.23 21.02
C GLN A 56 -16.28 12.90 19.70
N VAL A 57 -15.14 13.59 19.69
CA VAL A 57 -14.56 14.17 18.46
C VAL A 57 -14.13 13.07 17.49
N ARG A 58 -13.48 12.01 17.99
CA ARG A 58 -13.09 10.86 17.18
C ARG A 58 -14.31 10.17 16.56
N GLU A 59 -15.35 9.95 17.35
CA GLU A 59 -16.61 9.35 16.89
C GLU A 59 -17.29 10.21 15.82
N ALA A 60 -17.35 11.54 16.02
CA ALA A 60 -17.93 12.45 15.04
C ALA A 60 -17.12 12.48 13.73
N ASN A 61 -15.80 12.44 13.82
CA ASN A 61 -14.93 12.32 12.64
C ASN A 61 -15.11 10.99 11.90
N LEU A 62 -15.23 9.87 12.63
CA LEU A 62 -15.53 8.57 12.05
C LEU A 62 -16.91 8.57 11.37
N ARG A 63 -17.94 9.13 12.02
CA ARG A 63 -19.28 9.27 11.45
C ARG A 63 -19.26 10.08 10.16
N ASN A 64 -18.53 11.19 10.11
CA ASN A 64 -18.38 11.97 8.88
C ASN A 64 -17.64 11.18 7.80
N ALA A 65 -16.56 10.49 8.13
CA ALA A 65 -15.86 9.64 7.17
C ALA A 65 -16.75 8.52 6.60
N TYR A 66 -17.57 7.88 7.44
CA TYR A 66 -18.56 6.89 6.98
C TYR A 66 -19.64 7.51 6.10
N ARG A 67 -20.14 8.69 6.47
CA ARG A 67 -21.11 9.44 5.68
C ARG A 67 -20.52 9.76 4.30
N ASP A 68 -19.32 10.31 4.27
CA ASP A 68 -18.62 10.63 3.03
C ASP A 68 -18.39 9.36 2.19
N ALA A 69 -18.06 8.23 2.81
CA ALA A 69 -17.91 6.94 2.11
C ALA A 69 -19.22 6.36 1.54
N ILE A 70 -20.38 6.71 2.10
CA ILE A 70 -21.69 6.20 1.65
C ILE A 70 -22.33 7.12 0.60
N TYR A 71 -22.20 8.44 0.77
CA TYR A 71 -22.81 9.42 -0.12
C TYR A 71 -21.93 9.78 -1.32
N ASP A 72 -20.60 9.73 -1.16
CA ASP A 72 -19.67 10.09 -2.21
C ASP A 72 -19.21 8.83 -2.95
N ARG A 73 -19.76 8.61 -4.15
CA ARG A 73 -19.30 7.59 -5.12
C ARG A 73 -17.96 8.02 -5.75
N ASN A 74 -17.00 8.45 -4.94
CA ASN A 74 -15.65 8.77 -5.40
C ASN A 74 -14.63 8.11 -4.45
N PRO A 75 -14.10 6.92 -4.79
CA PRO A 75 -13.23 6.11 -3.93
C PRO A 75 -11.79 6.66 -3.85
N ARG A 76 -11.61 7.96 -3.54
CA ARG A 76 -10.29 8.63 -3.49
C ARG A 76 -9.89 9.19 -2.13
N SER A 77 -10.65 8.90 -1.08
CA SER A 77 -10.38 9.40 0.28
C SER A 77 -10.45 8.31 1.36
N GLN A 78 -10.15 7.05 1.00
CA GLN A 78 -9.83 6.04 2.02
C GLN A 78 -8.37 6.20 2.47
N PRO A 79 -8.08 6.20 3.78
CA PRO A 79 -6.72 6.06 4.27
C PRO A 79 -6.20 4.66 3.91
N ASP A 80 -5.37 4.62 2.87
CA ASP A 80 -4.84 3.45 2.17
C ASP A 80 -3.85 2.58 2.99
N PHE A 81 -3.94 2.52 4.32
CA PHE A 81 -2.90 1.87 5.13
C PHE A 81 -2.85 0.33 4.96
N ILE A 82 -3.99 -0.33 4.73
CA ILE A 82 -4.05 -1.80 4.57
C ILE A 82 -4.12 -2.21 3.09
N GLN A 83 -4.87 -1.47 2.27
CA GLN A 83 -5.09 -1.84 0.87
C GLN A 83 -3.88 -1.58 -0.03
N SER A 84 -3.10 -0.51 0.24
CA SER A 84 -1.93 -0.18 -0.59
C SER A 84 -0.85 -1.26 -0.53
N ASN A 85 -0.57 -1.81 0.66
CA ASN A 85 0.46 -2.83 0.84
C ASN A 85 0.05 -4.17 0.20
N PHE A 86 -1.20 -4.60 0.38
CA PHE A 86 -1.69 -5.83 -0.25
C PHE A 86 -1.79 -5.71 -1.78
N LYS A 87 -2.24 -4.56 -2.30
CA LYS A 87 -2.29 -4.31 -3.75
C LYS A 87 -0.89 -4.16 -4.34
N LYS A 88 0.07 -3.60 -3.60
CA LYS A 88 1.47 -3.48 -4.01
C LYS A 88 2.17 -4.84 -4.03
N SER A 89 1.99 -5.67 -2.99
CA SER A 89 2.57 -7.02 -2.95
C SER A 89 1.99 -7.90 -4.06
N MET A 90 0.66 -7.88 -4.24
CA MET A 90 0.00 -8.62 -5.32
C MET A 90 0.46 -8.15 -6.71
N ARG A 91 0.61 -6.83 -6.93
CA ARG A 91 1.13 -6.29 -8.19
C ARG A 91 2.59 -6.70 -8.42
N SER A 92 3.41 -6.79 -7.38
CA SER A 92 4.79 -7.30 -7.52
C SER A 92 4.84 -8.80 -7.78
N GLU A 93 3.97 -9.59 -7.16
CA GLU A 93 3.84 -11.04 -7.39
C GLU A 93 3.43 -11.31 -8.85
N ILE A 94 2.34 -10.66 -9.32
CA ILE A 94 1.85 -10.81 -10.70
C ILE A 94 2.91 -10.35 -11.71
N LYS A 95 3.61 -9.25 -11.43
CA LYS A 95 4.68 -8.76 -12.31
C LYS A 95 5.86 -9.73 -12.35
N LYS A 96 6.20 -10.37 -11.22
CA LYS A 96 7.26 -11.37 -11.13
C LYS A 96 6.92 -12.63 -11.92
N ASP A 97 5.69 -13.15 -11.77
CA ASP A 97 5.19 -14.30 -12.55
C ASP A 97 5.13 -14.02 -14.06
N SER A 98 4.89 -12.77 -14.45
CA SER A 98 4.95 -12.37 -15.86
C SER A 98 6.39 -12.30 -16.38
N LEU A 99 7.33 -11.83 -15.55
CA LEU A 99 8.73 -11.68 -15.92
C LEU A 99 9.45 -13.02 -16.04
N GLU A 100 9.18 -13.96 -15.12
CA GLU A 100 9.73 -15.31 -15.20
C GLU A 100 9.26 -16.01 -16.47
N ARG A 101 7.97 -15.88 -16.83
CA ARG A 101 7.47 -16.40 -18.11
C ARG A 101 8.18 -15.78 -19.32
N VAL A 102 8.44 -14.48 -19.29
CA VAL A 102 9.20 -13.80 -20.35
C VAL A 102 10.61 -14.37 -20.45
N ILE A 103 11.32 -14.49 -19.33
CA ILE A 103 12.68 -15.05 -19.28
C ILE A 103 12.71 -16.48 -19.83
N LEU A 104 11.81 -17.35 -19.37
CA LEU A 104 11.74 -18.75 -19.80
C LEU A 104 11.35 -18.86 -21.28
N LYS A 105 10.47 -17.98 -21.77
CA LYS A 105 10.12 -17.90 -23.19
C LYS A 105 11.33 -17.48 -24.03
N THR A 106 12.08 -16.47 -23.60
CA THR A 106 13.33 -16.04 -24.24
C THR A 106 14.35 -17.17 -24.23
N ALA A 107 14.55 -17.85 -23.10
CA ALA A 107 15.45 -18.99 -22.98
C ALA A 107 15.08 -20.11 -23.96
N LYS A 108 13.80 -20.47 -24.03
CA LYS A 108 13.32 -21.49 -24.97
C LYS A 108 13.57 -21.11 -26.44
N ASN A 109 13.37 -19.84 -26.79
CA ASN A 109 13.59 -19.35 -28.15
C ASN A 109 15.07 -19.33 -28.53
N ASN A 110 15.94 -19.09 -27.54
CA ASN A 110 17.39 -18.93 -27.72
C ASN A 110 18.18 -20.15 -27.23
N GLN A 111 17.59 -21.34 -27.28
CA GLN A 111 18.26 -22.61 -26.98
C GLN A 111 18.93 -22.65 -25.58
N GLY A 112 18.30 -22.00 -24.60
CA GLY A 112 18.76 -21.93 -23.22
C GLY A 112 19.65 -20.73 -22.89
N ILE A 113 20.02 -19.87 -23.84
CA ILE A 113 20.90 -18.73 -23.58
C ILE A 113 20.08 -17.43 -23.45
N VAL A 114 20.27 -16.69 -22.37
CA VAL A 114 19.57 -15.43 -22.12
C VAL A 114 20.53 -14.33 -21.67
N THR A 115 20.33 -13.12 -22.18
CA THR A 115 21.05 -11.92 -21.71
C THR A 115 20.12 -10.96 -20.97
N PRO A 116 20.64 -10.18 -19.99
CA PRO A 116 19.85 -9.15 -19.32
C PRO A 116 19.25 -8.12 -20.29
N SER A 117 19.98 -7.76 -21.34
CA SER A 117 19.55 -6.80 -22.35
C SER A 117 18.34 -7.31 -23.15
N GLU A 118 18.34 -8.59 -23.51
CA GLU A 118 17.24 -9.19 -24.27
C GLU A 118 15.96 -9.32 -23.43
N VAL A 119 16.09 -9.74 -22.17
CA VAL A 119 14.97 -9.76 -21.23
C VAL A 119 14.42 -8.36 -21.00
N ALA A 120 15.29 -7.34 -20.92
CA ALA A 120 14.87 -5.95 -20.80
C ALA A 120 14.06 -5.48 -22.01
N VAL A 121 14.48 -5.85 -23.23
CA VAL A 121 13.76 -5.54 -24.47
C VAL A 121 12.40 -6.23 -24.52
N GLU A 122 12.32 -7.53 -24.24
CA GLU A 122 11.06 -8.29 -24.33
C GLU A 122 10.06 -7.91 -23.21
N SER A 123 10.57 -7.60 -22.00
CA SER A 123 9.71 -7.25 -20.85
C SER A 123 9.41 -5.76 -20.69
N GLY A 124 10.13 -4.89 -21.39
CA GLY A 124 10.08 -3.43 -21.22
C GLY A 124 10.61 -2.94 -19.86
N LEU A 125 11.36 -3.77 -19.13
CA LEU A 125 11.98 -3.41 -17.86
C LEU A 125 13.38 -2.80 -18.08
N SER A 126 13.91 -2.14 -17.04
CA SER A 126 15.31 -1.71 -17.08
C SER A 126 16.25 -2.92 -17.07
N ILE A 127 17.44 -2.76 -17.67
CA ILE A 127 18.48 -3.79 -17.68
C ILE A 127 18.82 -4.26 -16.26
N ASP A 128 18.87 -3.34 -15.29
CA ASP A 128 19.11 -3.69 -13.88
C ASP A 128 18.01 -4.57 -13.28
N GLN A 129 16.75 -4.34 -13.64
CA GLN A 129 15.63 -5.15 -13.16
C GLN A 129 15.64 -6.54 -13.80
N ALA A 130 15.93 -6.61 -15.10
CA ALA A 130 16.10 -7.87 -15.83
C ALA A 130 17.27 -8.69 -15.27
N LYS A 131 18.43 -8.05 -15.01
CA LYS A 131 19.60 -8.69 -14.39
C LYS A 131 19.26 -9.29 -13.03
N ARG A 132 18.64 -8.52 -12.13
CA ARG A 132 18.23 -9.01 -10.80
C ARG A 132 17.27 -10.19 -10.88
N ALA A 133 16.36 -10.19 -11.85
CA ALA A 133 15.42 -11.30 -12.04
C ALA A 133 16.14 -12.57 -12.53
N LEU A 134 17.12 -12.44 -13.42
CA LEU A 134 17.97 -13.53 -13.87
C LEU A 134 18.85 -14.07 -12.74
N GLU A 135 19.51 -13.20 -11.97
CA GLU A 135 20.29 -13.58 -10.78
C GLU A 135 19.46 -14.35 -9.75
N LYS A 136 18.18 -13.97 -9.59
CA LYS A 136 17.25 -14.70 -8.72
C LYS A 136 16.98 -16.12 -9.21
N LEU A 137 16.83 -16.31 -10.53
CA LEU A 137 16.64 -17.65 -11.09
C LEU A 137 17.90 -18.51 -10.95
N VAL A 138 19.08 -17.89 -11.03
CA VAL A 138 20.36 -18.55 -10.74
C VAL A 138 20.45 -18.96 -9.28
N SER A 139 20.15 -18.06 -8.34
CA SER A 139 20.21 -18.39 -6.91
C SER A 139 19.20 -19.47 -6.51
N ASN A 140 18.10 -19.59 -7.26
CA ASN A 140 17.10 -20.65 -7.08
C ASN A 140 17.50 -21.97 -7.77
N GLY A 141 18.61 -22.01 -8.51
CA GLY A 141 19.10 -23.22 -9.20
C GLY A 141 18.42 -23.52 -10.54
N HIS A 142 17.75 -22.54 -11.17
CA HIS A 142 17.10 -22.73 -12.47
C HIS A 142 17.99 -22.36 -13.67
N ALA A 143 19.12 -21.68 -13.43
CA ALA A 143 20.05 -21.26 -14.46
C ALA A 143 21.47 -21.12 -13.90
N ASP A 144 22.46 -21.17 -14.78
CA ASP A 144 23.86 -20.89 -14.46
C ASP A 144 24.31 -19.58 -15.10
N ILE A 145 25.21 -18.86 -14.44
CA ILE A 145 25.88 -17.70 -15.05
C ILE A 145 27.11 -18.21 -15.77
N ARG A 146 27.26 -17.82 -17.04
CA ARG A 146 28.43 -18.16 -17.85
C ARG A 146 28.95 -16.92 -18.59
N VAL A 147 30.22 -16.93 -18.97
CA VAL A 147 30.81 -15.88 -19.79
C VAL A 147 30.91 -16.41 -21.22
N SER A 148 30.33 -15.66 -22.16
CA SER A 148 30.48 -15.97 -23.58
C SER A 148 31.92 -15.69 -24.03
N LYS A 149 32.37 -16.32 -25.11
CA LYS A 149 33.68 -16.07 -25.76
C LYS A 149 33.99 -14.58 -26.02
N ASN A 150 32.94 -13.75 -26.15
CA ASN A 150 33.07 -12.30 -26.35
C ASN A 150 33.21 -11.49 -25.05
N GLY A 151 33.28 -12.14 -23.88
CA GLY A 151 33.37 -11.48 -22.56
C GLY A 151 32.03 -11.00 -21.98
N ASN A 152 30.92 -11.27 -22.65
CA ASN A 152 29.59 -10.90 -22.16
C ASN A 152 29.04 -11.93 -21.17
N MET A 153 28.44 -11.47 -20.08
CA MET A 153 27.72 -12.34 -19.15
C MET A 153 26.42 -12.83 -19.78
N VAL A 154 26.24 -14.15 -19.79
CA VAL A 154 25.05 -14.84 -20.27
C VAL A 154 24.51 -15.78 -19.20
N TYR A 155 23.21 -16.01 -19.22
CA TYR A 155 22.51 -16.90 -18.29
C TYR A 155 22.06 -18.12 -19.06
N PHE A 156 22.49 -19.30 -18.60
CA PHE A 156 22.27 -20.57 -19.27
C PHE A 156 21.22 -21.41 -18.53
N PHE A 157 20.14 -21.75 -19.22
CA PHE A 157 19.05 -22.58 -18.73
C PHE A 157 19.18 -23.99 -19.32
N GLN A 158 19.78 -24.89 -18.55
CA GLN A 158 20.04 -26.29 -18.96
C GLN A 158 18.79 -27.01 -19.47
N GLU A 159 17.61 -26.72 -18.91
CA GLU A 159 16.34 -27.36 -19.27
C GLU A 159 15.91 -27.09 -20.73
N PHE A 160 16.36 -25.97 -21.32
CA PHE A 160 16.03 -25.62 -22.71
C PHE A 160 17.19 -25.83 -23.69
N SER A 161 18.34 -26.29 -23.20
CA SER A 161 19.47 -26.67 -24.03
C SER A 161 19.23 -28.03 -24.67
N LYS A 162 19.27 -28.11 -26.00
CA LYS A 162 19.27 -29.39 -26.71
C LYS A 162 20.70 -29.93 -26.78
N GLY A 163 21.15 -30.51 -25.67
CA GLY A 163 22.45 -31.19 -25.55
C GLY A 163 23.23 -30.73 -24.32
N ASP A 164 23.86 -31.69 -23.64
CA ASP A 164 24.51 -31.56 -22.32
C ASP A 164 25.71 -30.60 -22.26
N THR A 165 26.08 -29.94 -23.36
CA THR A 165 27.18 -28.97 -23.35
C THR A 165 27.06 -28.07 -24.58
N HIS A 166 26.72 -26.79 -24.40
CA HIS A 166 26.87 -25.81 -25.48
C HIS A 166 28.37 -25.44 -25.59
N PRO A 167 29.03 -25.61 -26.76
CA PRO A 167 30.50 -25.52 -26.92
C PRO A 167 31.11 -24.11 -26.76
N ASP A 168 30.35 -23.13 -26.28
CA ASP A 168 30.73 -21.73 -26.22
C ASP A 168 30.77 -21.13 -24.80
N LEU A 169 30.56 -21.95 -23.77
CA LEU A 169 30.40 -21.48 -22.40
C LEU A 169 31.37 -22.22 -21.46
N GLU A 170 32.37 -21.51 -20.94
CA GLU A 170 33.30 -22.06 -19.95
C GLU A 170 32.61 -22.18 -18.58
N ASP A 171 32.82 -23.31 -17.91
CA ASP A 171 32.33 -23.55 -16.55
C ASP A 171 33.34 -22.97 -15.56
N PHE A 172 32.96 -21.88 -14.88
CA PHE A 172 33.77 -21.34 -13.79
C PHE A 172 33.41 -22.06 -12.49
N LEU A 173 34.32 -22.93 -12.04
CA LEU A 173 34.36 -23.53 -10.70
C LEU A 173 34.68 -22.47 -9.64
#